data_AF-A0A0S8EXN5-F1
#
_entry.id   AF-A0A0S8EXN5-F1
#
_cell.length_a   1.000
_cell.length_b   1.000
_cell.length_c   1.000
_cell.angle_alpha   90.00
_cell.angle_beta   90.00
_cell.angle_gamma   90.00
#
_symmetry.space_group_name_H-M   'P 1'
#
loop_
_entity.id
_entity.type
_entity.pdbx_description
1 polymer ?
#
loop_
_entity_poly.entity_id
_entity_poly.type
_entity_poly.pdbx_seq_one_letter_code
_entity_poly.pdbx_strand_id
1 'polypeptide(L)' 'MVVSTKPRCEKIGVVEGAGGNTEHARADAIEQAAERGATHILLDTPYWDLQNGMLMIVDGALFECPPADEVFPPTGYR' A
#
# COMPACT_ATOMS: atom_id res chain seq x y z
N MET A 1 -5.80 27.03 15.39
CA MET A 1 -5.48 25.59 15.38
C MET A 1 -6.00 25.04 14.06
N VAL A 2 -5.14 24.92 13.04
CA VAL A 2 -5.54 24.37 11.74
C VAL A 2 -5.35 22.86 11.87
N VAL A 3 -6.42 22.15 12.18
CA VAL A 3 -6.41 20.68 12.12
C VAL A 3 -6.19 20.34 10.66
N SER A 4 -5.03 19.78 10.32
CA SER A 4 -4.79 19.27 8.97
C SER A 4 -5.87 18.23 8.68
N THR A 5 -6.78 18.53 7.76
CA THR A 5 -7.88 17.65 7.38
C THR A 5 -7.43 16.53 6.43
N LYS A 6 -6.14 16.47 6.11
CA LYS A 6 -5.57 15.44 5.24
C LYS A 6 -5.19 14.21 6.08
N PRO A 7 -5.49 12.99 5.60
CA PRO A 7 -5.03 11.77 6.26
C PRO A 7 -3.49 11.76 6.33
N ARG A 8 -2.91 11.22 7.42
CA ARG A 8 -1.45 11.16 7.60
C ARG A 8 -0.75 10.35 6.51
N CYS A 9 -1.43 9.38 5.93
CA CYS A 9 -0.94 8.58 4.82
C CYS A 9 -1.70 8.99 3.57
N GLU A 10 -0.97 9.49 2.57
CA GLU A 10 -1.54 9.88 1.29
C GLU A 10 -1.60 8.65 0.38
N LYS A 11 -2.77 8.42 -0.24
CA LYS A 11 -2.90 7.36 -1.24
C LYS A 11 -2.21 7.83 -2.52
N ILE A 12 -1.11 7.18 -2.87
CA ILE A 12 -0.30 7.56 -4.04
C ILE A 12 -0.68 6.78 -5.31
N GLY A 13 -1.45 5.69 -5.17
CA GLY A 13 -1.91 4.93 -6.33
C GLY A 13 -2.50 3.56 -5.99
N VAL A 14 -2.56 2.72 -7.02
CA VAL A 14 -2.90 1.31 -6.94
C VAL A 14 -1.88 0.50 -7.74
N VAL A 15 -1.66 -0.75 -7.34
CA VAL A 15 -0.86 -1.74 -8.06
C VAL A 15 -1.67 -3.01 -8.21
N GLU A 16 -1.29 -3.80 -9.20
CA GLU A 16 -1.84 -5.12 -9.46
C GLU A 16 -0.68 -6.10 -9.45
N GLY A 17 -0.70 -7.06 -8.54
CA GLY A 17 0.27 -8.16 -8.52
C GLY A 17 -0.32 -9.42 -9.12
N ALA A 18 0.45 -10.14 -9.93
CA ALA A 18 0.01 -11.36 -10.60
C ALA A 18 0.91 -12.55 -10.28
N GLY A 19 0.31 -13.73 -10.14
CA GLY A 19 1.08 -14.95 -9.87
C GLY A 19 0.29 -16.24 -10.02
N GLY A 20 0.98 -17.38 -10.06
CA GLY A 20 0.33 -18.70 -10.14
C GLY A 20 -0.42 -19.13 -8.87
N ASN A 21 -0.24 -18.40 -7.76
CA ASN A 21 -0.93 -18.61 -6.49
C ASN A 21 -0.98 -17.30 -5.69
N THR A 22 -1.63 -17.33 -4.53
CA THR A 22 -1.82 -16.16 -3.67
C THR A 22 -0.52 -15.56 -3.17
N GLU A 23 0.43 -16.40 -2.79
CA GLU A 23 1.68 -15.94 -2.20
C GLU A 23 2.54 -15.20 -3.24
N HIS A 24 2.65 -15.75 -4.45
CA HIS A 24 3.36 -15.11 -5.55
C HIS A 24 2.68 -13.82 -6.00
N ALA A 25 1.36 -13.79 -6.14
CA ALA A 25 0.64 -12.58 -6.52
C ALA A 25 0.80 -11.45 -5.48
N ARG A 26 0.82 -11.80 -4.19
CA ARG A 26 1.10 -10.83 -3.11
C ARG A 26 2.55 -10.35 -3.13
N ALA A 27 3.51 -11.24 -3.33
CA ALA A 27 4.91 -10.87 -3.41
C ALA A 27 5.16 -9.89 -4.55
N ASP A 28 4.58 -10.17 -5.73
CA ASP A 28 4.65 -9.30 -6.90
C ASP A 28 4.01 -7.93 -6.63
N ALA A 29 2.82 -7.88 -6.02
CA ALA A 29 2.19 -6.61 -5.63
C ALA A 29 3.07 -5.80 -4.65
N ILE A 30 3.74 -6.46 -3.71
CA ILE A 30 4.62 -5.79 -2.73
C ILE A 30 5.89 -5.28 -3.41
N GLU A 31 6.48 -6.04 -4.33
CA GLU A 31 7.66 -5.63 -5.09
C GLU A 31 7.33 -4.38 -5.94
N GLN A 32 6.22 -4.40 -6.68
CA GLN A 32 5.75 -3.24 -7.44
C GLN A 32 5.42 -2.03 -6.56
N ALA A 33 4.93 -2.25 -5.33
CA ALA A 33 4.70 -1.17 -4.36
C ALA A 33 6.01 -0.49 -3.96
N ALA A 34 7.06 -1.28 -3.70
CA ALA A 34 8.38 -0.78 -3.33
C ALA A 34 9.01 0.03 -4.47
N GLU A 35 8.88 -0.43 -5.73
CA GLU A 35 9.35 0.31 -6.91
C GLU A 35 8.65 1.68 -7.06
N ARG A 36 7.39 1.76 -6.64
CA ARG A 36 6.60 3.00 -6.66
C ARG A 36 6.83 3.89 -5.44
N GLY A 37 7.77 3.54 -4.57
CA GLY A 37 8.13 4.33 -3.39
C GLY A 37 7.05 4.33 -2.30
N ALA A 38 6.11 3.37 -2.32
CA ALA A 38 5.14 3.25 -1.25
C ALA A 38 5.82 2.79 0.05
N THR A 39 5.48 3.46 1.14
CA THR A 39 5.87 3.04 2.49
C THR A 39 4.96 1.94 3.03
N HIS A 40 3.70 1.94 2.60
CA HIS A 40 2.67 1.00 3.03
C HIS A 40 1.82 0.59 1.84
N ILE A 41 1.32 -0.64 1.88
CA ILE A 41 0.38 -1.19 0.91
C ILE A 41 -0.77 -1.86 1.65
N LEU A 42 -2.01 -1.59 1.20
CA LEU A 42 -3.20 -2.32 1.62
C LEU A 42 -3.59 -3.27 0.48
N LEU A 43 -3.37 -4.56 0.69
CA LEU A 43 -3.73 -5.60 -0.29
C LEU A 43 -5.20 -5.97 -0.16
N ASP A 44 -5.89 -6.02 -1.29
CA ASP A 44 -7.26 -6.49 -1.41
C ASP A 44 -7.35 -8.02 -1.44
N THR A 45 -8.58 -8.54 -1.52
CA THR A 45 -8.81 -9.98 -1.57
C THR A 45 -8.33 -10.53 -2.92
N PRO A 46 -7.46 -11.56 -2.94
CA PRO A 46 -7.02 -12.19 -4.18
C PRO A 46 -8.18 -12.78 -4.97
N TYR A 47 -8.12 -12.69 -6.30
CA TYR A 47 -9.08 -13.32 -7.20
C TYR A 47 -8.39 -13.95 -8.41
N TRP A 48 -9.07 -14.89 -9.06
CA TRP A 48 -8.55 -15.51 -10.28
C TRP A 48 -8.98 -14.70 -11.50
N ASP A 49 -8.02 -14.31 -12.33
CA ASP A 49 -8.29 -13.79 -13.66
C ASP A 49 -8.47 -14.95 -14.65
N LEU A 50 -9.74 -15.17 -15.00
CA LEU A 50 -10.15 -16.22 -15.94
C LEU A 50 -9.94 -15.83 -17.41
N GLN A 51 -9.62 -14.57 -17.70
CA GLN A 51 -9.41 -14.07 -19.05
C GLN A 51 -7.93 -14.19 -19.47
N ASN A 52 -6.98 -13.97 -18.54
CA ASN A 52 -5.54 -14.02 -18.81
C ASN A 52 -4.87 -15.29 -18.24
N GLY A 53 -5.34 -16.46 -18.64
CA GLY A 53 -4.59 -17.71 -18.42
C GLY A 53 -4.64 -18.27 -17.00
N MET A 54 -5.68 -17.95 -16.20
CA MET A 54 -5.84 -18.42 -14.81
C MET A 54 -4.69 -18.00 -13.91
N LEU A 55 -4.34 -16.72 -13.93
CA LEU A 55 -3.44 -16.15 -12.93
C LEU A 55 -4.25 -15.70 -11.72
N MET A 56 -3.64 -15.78 -10.55
CA MET A 56 -4.17 -15.12 -9.37
C MET A 56 -3.68 -13.68 -9.36
N ILE A 57 -4.63 -12.77 -9.16
CA ILE A 57 -4.42 -11.33 -9.12
C ILE A 57 -4.67 -10.83 -7.71
N VAL A 58 -3.84 -9.89 -7.25
CA VAL A 58 -4.01 -9.17 -5.99
C VAL A 58 -3.83 -7.69 -6.26
N ASP A 59 -4.90 -6.93 -6.10
CA ASP A 59 -4.86 -5.47 -6.13
C ASP A 59 -4.35 -4.93 -4.79
N GLY A 60 -3.65 -3.80 -4.84
CA GLY A 60 -3.14 -3.12 -3.67
C GLY A 60 -3.23 -1.61 -3.77
N ALA A 61 -3.77 -0.96 -2.74
CA ALA A 61 -3.71 0.49 -2.61
C ALA A 61 -2.38 0.91 -1.97
N LEU A 62 -1.70 1.85 -2.61
CA LEU A 62 -0.39 2.35 -2.17
C LEU A 62 -0.52 3.59 -1.32
N PHE A 63 0.29 3.65 -0.26
CA PHE A 63 0.33 4.78 0.66
C PHE A 63 1.74 5.26 0.95
N GLU A 64 1.90 6.57 0.96
CA GLU A 64 3.08 7.27 1.45
C GLU A 64 2.75 7.91 2.80
N CYS A 65 3.45 7.49 3.85
CA CYS A 65 3.32 8.02 5.19
C CYS A 65 4.64 8.69 5.61
N PRO A 66 4.61 9.83 6.32
CA PRO A 66 5.81 10.45 6.85
C PRO A 66 6.50 9.54 7.87
N PRO A 67 7.85 9.62 8.01
CA PRO A 67 8.61 8.80 8.95
C PRO A 67 8.13 9.01 10.40
N ALA A 68 8.16 7.93 11.19
CA ALA A 68 7.64 7.90 12.56
C ALA A 68 8.45 8.74 13.58
N ASP A 69 9.53 9.39 13.15
CA ASP A 69 10.44 10.17 14.01
C ASP A 69 9.89 11.55 14.42
N GLU A 70 8.67 11.92 13.99
CA GLU A 70 7.92 12.99 14.67
C GLU A 70 7.49 12.50 16.07
N VAL A 71 8.34 12.79 17.07
CA VAL A 71 8.06 12.64 18.49
C VAL A 71 6.69 13.26 18.82
N PHE A 72 5.71 12.41 19.15
CA PHE A 72 4.42 12.86 19.66
C PHE A 72 4.33 12.60 21.17
N PRO A 73 4.06 13.62 22.01
CA PRO A 73 3.85 15.03 21.66
C PRO A 73 5.19 15.77 21.47
N PRO A 74 5.24 16.86 20.67
CA PRO A 74 6.39 17.76 20.69
C PRO A 74 6.60 18.29 22.12
N THR A 75 7.87 18.40 22.50
CA THR A 75 8.34 18.99 23.75
C THR A 75 7.68 20.37 23.93
N GLY A 76 6.66 20.47 24.78
CA GLY A 76 5.93 21.72 25.00
C GLY A 76 4.44 21.60 25.31
N TYR A 77 3.84 20.43 25.15
CA TYR A 77 2.48 20.20 25.67
C TYR A 77 2.51 20.02 27.20
N ARG A 78 2.07 21.05 27.93
CA ARG A 78 1.60 20.99 29.32
C ARG A 78 0.13 21.39 29.36
#